data_AF-A0A9J6DII0-F1
#
_entry.id   AF-A0A9J6DII0-F1
#
_cell.length_a   1.000
_cell.length_b   1.000
_cell.length_c   1.000
_cell.angle_alpha   90.00
_cell.angle_beta   90.00
_cell.angle_gamma   90.00
#
_symmetry.space_group_name_H-M   'P 1'
#
loop_
_entity.id
_entity.type
_entity.pdbx_description
1 polymer ?
#
loop_
_entity_poly.entity_id
_entity_poly.type
_entity_poly.pdbx_seq_one_letter_code
_entity_poly.pdbx_strand_id
1 'polypeptide(L)'
;MITGTGAAGGRLAQRKAAFEEIKKAASCVGATLHELPFKKLDFGESAGLDLFYNADVALIDISVKDQRNQIFYQLGVRESVGMKQNMILCNDHASGEAYSIKIACPSYPLTTYKVNEAGVCVVTETLGMAIVSEETVESKQTLFAKLKRFLQDVEVQTKAHMRERFLVDLRKAREIYPDPEEYAKG
;
A
#
# COMPACT_ATOMS: atom_id res chain seq x y z
N MET A 1 -17.85 -33.67 -15.73
CA MET A 1 -16.73 -33.72 -14.76
C MET A 1 -16.97 -32.59 -13.77
N ILE A 2 -17.57 -32.90 -12.62
CA ILE A 2 -17.88 -31.90 -11.60
C ILE A 2 -16.63 -31.75 -10.74
N THR A 3 -15.79 -30.77 -11.05
CA THR A 3 -14.68 -30.41 -10.17
C THR A 3 -15.19 -29.42 -9.14
N GLY A 4 -15.76 -29.94 -8.06
CA GLY A 4 -15.89 -29.19 -6.81
C GLY A 4 -14.49 -28.89 -6.29
N THR A 5 -13.93 -27.74 -6.66
CA THR A 5 -12.68 -27.26 -6.06
C THR A 5 -13.04 -26.36 -4.89
N GLY A 6 -12.80 -26.89 -3.69
CA GLY A 6 -12.98 -26.18 -2.43
C GLY A 6 -12.29 -24.80 -2.43
N ALA A 7 -12.91 -23.90 -1.68
CA ALA A 7 -12.64 -22.47 -1.54
C ALA A 7 -11.17 -22.05 -1.26
N ALA A 8 -10.23 -22.96 -1.04
CA ALA A 8 -8.82 -22.65 -0.81
C ALA A 8 -8.00 -22.45 -2.10
N GLY A 9 -8.31 -23.20 -3.17
CA GLY A 9 -7.58 -23.10 -4.45
C GLY A 9 -7.83 -21.78 -5.18
N GLY A 10 -9.06 -21.26 -5.10
CA GLY A 10 -9.42 -19.97 -5.68
C GLY A 10 -8.71 -18.79 -5.02
N ARG A 11 -8.59 -18.78 -3.68
CA ARG A 11 -7.97 -17.66 -2.93
C ARG A 11 -6.51 -17.46 -3.30
N LEU A 12 -5.73 -18.55 -3.34
CA LEU A 12 -4.32 -18.46 -3.71
C LEU A 12 -4.16 -17.98 -5.16
N ALA A 13 -4.99 -18.47 -6.08
CA ALA A 13 -4.97 -18.02 -7.47
C ALA A 13 -5.29 -16.52 -7.59
N GLN A 14 -6.29 -16.02 -6.86
CA GLN A 14 -6.64 -14.60 -6.86
C GLN A 14 -5.52 -13.72 -6.30
N ARG A 15 -4.88 -14.14 -5.19
CA ARG A 15 -3.74 -13.41 -4.60
C ARG A 15 -2.54 -13.38 -5.55
N LYS A 16 -2.28 -14.48 -6.26
CA LYS A 16 -1.24 -14.53 -7.31
C LYS A 16 -1.56 -13.55 -8.45
N ALA A 17 -2.81 -13.52 -8.92
CA ALA A 17 -3.23 -12.57 -9.96
C ALA A 17 -3.04 -11.12 -9.50
N ALA A 18 -3.41 -10.79 -8.25
CA ALA A 18 -3.18 -9.45 -7.70
C ALA A 18 -1.69 -9.10 -7.62
N PHE A 19 -0.83 -10.05 -7.25
CA PHE A 19 0.62 -9.86 -7.25
C PHE A 19 1.18 -9.59 -8.66
N GLU A 20 0.64 -10.25 -9.70
CA GLU A 20 0.99 -9.92 -11.09
C GLU A 20 0.59 -8.48 -11.45
N GLU A 21 -0.57 -7.99 -11.00
CA GLU A 21 -0.97 -6.60 -11.21
C GLU A 21 -0.06 -5.60 -10.47
N ILE A 22 0.44 -5.95 -9.28
CA ILE A 22 1.44 -5.16 -8.54
C ILE A 22 2.75 -5.05 -9.35
N LYS A 23 3.25 -6.18 -9.86
CA LYS A 23 4.47 -6.19 -10.70
C LYS A 23 4.31 -5.32 -11.94
N LYS A 24 3.18 -5.43 -12.64
CA LYS A 24 2.87 -4.59 -13.81
C LYS A 24 2.81 -3.12 -13.44
N ALA A 25 2.12 -2.77 -12.35
CA ALA A 25 1.99 -1.38 -11.90
C ALA A 25 3.35 -0.77 -11.53
N ALA A 26 4.16 -1.49 -10.76
CA ALA A 26 5.51 -1.06 -10.37
C ALA A 26 6.41 -0.84 -11.60
N SER A 27 6.43 -1.78 -12.54
CA SER A 27 7.19 -1.65 -13.79
C SER A 27 6.74 -0.45 -14.63
N CYS A 28 5.42 -0.20 -14.70
CA CYS A 28 4.87 0.92 -15.47
C CYS A 28 5.28 2.30 -14.94
N VAL A 29 5.59 2.42 -13.64
CA VAL A 29 6.05 3.67 -13.01
C VAL A 29 7.56 3.69 -12.79
N GLY A 30 8.30 2.66 -13.24
CA GLY A 30 9.75 2.56 -13.03
C GLY A 30 10.16 2.31 -11.59
N ALA A 31 9.27 1.78 -10.75
CA ALA A 31 9.57 1.46 -9.35
C ALA A 31 10.29 0.11 -9.23
N THR A 32 11.23 0.02 -8.30
CA THR A 32 11.86 -1.26 -7.92
C THR A 32 10.97 -1.99 -6.93
N LEU A 33 10.49 -3.17 -7.31
CA LEU A 33 9.65 -4.00 -6.43
C LEU A 33 10.51 -5.00 -5.66
N HIS A 34 10.39 -4.98 -4.33
CA HIS A 34 10.95 -6.00 -3.47
C HIS A 34 9.83 -6.84 -2.84
N GLU A 35 9.86 -8.15 -3.05
CA GLU A 35 8.94 -9.07 -2.38
C GLU A 35 9.47 -9.42 -0.98
N LEU A 36 8.65 -9.19 0.04
CA LEU A 36 8.97 -9.52 1.42
C LEU A 36 8.00 -10.58 1.96
N PRO A 37 8.44 -11.84 2.12
CA PRO A 37 7.62 -12.88 2.73
C PRO A 37 7.28 -12.55 4.18
N PHE A 38 6.03 -12.80 4.60
CA PHE A 38 5.57 -12.56 5.97
C PHE A 38 6.49 -13.16 7.03
N LYS A 39 7.01 -14.39 6.80
CA LYS A 39 7.93 -15.05 7.75
C LYS A 39 9.14 -14.19 8.11
N LYS A 40 9.71 -13.45 7.15
CA LYS A 40 10.87 -12.58 7.40
C LYS A 40 10.50 -11.41 8.32
N LEU A 41 9.30 -10.87 8.13
CA LEU A 41 8.74 -9.81 8.95
C LEU A 41 8.38 -10.32 10.37
N ASP A 42 7.79 -11.53 10.45
CA ASP A 42 7.34 -12.16 11.68
C ASP A 42 8.50 -12.56 12.61
N PHE A 43 9.56 -13.16 12.04
CA PHE A 43 10.76 -13.50 12.79
C PHE A 43 11.64 -12.29 13.15
N GLY A 44 11.28 -11.10 12.66
CA GLY A 44 12.09 -9.90 12.85
C GLY A 44 13.48 -10.01 12.21
N GLU A 45 13.57 -10.64 11.03
CA GLU A 45 14.82 -10.69 10.27
C GLU A 45 15.30 -9.26 10.01
N SER A 46 16.50 -8.89 10.49
CA SER A 46 17.00 -7.51 10.44
C SER A 46 16.94 -6.91 9.03
N ALA A 47 17.37 -7.65 8.00
CA ALA A 47 17.31 -7.17 6.62
C ALA A 47 15.87 -7.02 6.09
N GLY A 48 14.95 -7.88 6.53
CA GLY A 48 13.54 -7.81 6.16
C GLY A 48 12.83 -6.62 6.80
N LEU A 49 13.10 -6.36 8.08
CA LEU A 49 12.59 -5.19 8.79
C LEU A 49 13.17 -3.89 8.24
N ASP A 50 14.48 -3.87 7.97
CA ASP A 50 15.15 -2.70 7.37
C ASP A 50 14.57 -2.37 5.99
N LEU A 51 14.37 -3.37 5.14
CA LEU A 51 13.70 -3.20 3.86
C LEU A 51 12.27 -2.65 4.03
N PHE A 52 11.50 -3.20 4.97
CA PHE A 52 10.11 -2.79 5.18
C PHE A 52 9.98 -1.36 5.74
N TYR A 53 10.80 -1.01 6.72
CA TYR A 53 10.75 0.29 7.37
C TYR A 53 11.34 1.41 6.52
N ASN A 54 12.27 1.12 5.61
CA ASN A 54 12.89 2.14 4.76
C ASN A 54 12.33 2.19 3.34
N ALA A 55 11.47 1.25 2.92
CA ALA A 55 10.83 1.31 1.60
C ALA A 55 10.04 2.62 1.45
N ASP A 56 10.05 3.23 0.26
CA ASP A 56 9.25 4.44 -0.01
C ASP A 56 7.75 4.14 0.08
N VAL A 57 7.33 2.97 -0.39
CA VAL A 57 5.95 2.51 -0.40
C VAL A 57 5.88 1.08 0.10
N ALA A 58 4.92 0.80 0.98
CA ALA A 58 4.56 -0.56 1.35
C ALA A 58 3.17 -0.92 0.79
N LEU A 59 3.11 -2.02 0.02
CA LEU A 59 1.86 -2.66 -0.43
C LEU A 59 1.68 -3.94 0.37
N ILE A 60 0.61 -4.06 1.14
CA ILE A 60 0.47 -5.12 2.14
C ILE A 60 -0.83 -5.90 1.92
N ASP A 61 -0.71 -7.18 1.56
CA ASP A 61 -1.85 -8.10 1.48
C ASP A 61 -2.16 -8.71 2.85
N ILE A 62 -3.30 -8.34 3.43
CA ILE A 62 -3.77 -8.81 4.74
C ILE A 62 -4.86 -9.87 4.63
N SER A 63 -4.94 -10.56 3.50
CA SER A 63 -5.96 -11.57 3.23
C SER A 63 -5.87 -12.77 4.19
N VAL A 64 -4.71 -12.99 4.82
CA VAL A 64 -4.49 -14.07 5.80
C VAL A 64 -4.73 -13.55 7.21
N LYS A 65 -5.81 -14.01 7.86
CA LYS A 65 -6.24 -13.56 9.19
C LYS A 65 -5.14 -13.66 10.26
N ASP A 66 -4.46 -14.81 10.31
CA ASP A 66 -3.45 -15.10 11.33
C ASP A 66 -2.22 -14.17 11.25
N GLN A 67 -2.01 -13.50 10.12
CA GLN A 67 -0.89 -12.59 9.89
C GLN A 67 -1.22 -11.14 10.27
N ARG A 68 -2.51 -10.79 10.42
CA ARG A 68 -2.97 -9.40 10.54
C ARG A 68 -2.39 -8.66 11.73
N ASN A 69 -2.46 -9.25 12.92
CA ASN A 69 -2.03 -8.58 14.14
C ASN A 69 -0.55 -8.20 14.07
N GLN A 70 0.29 -9.12 13.61
CA GLN A 70 1.71 -8.85 13.43
C GLN A 70 1.94 -7.79 12.34
N ILE A 71 1.28 -7.90 11.19
CA ILE A 71 1.38 -6.90 10.12
C ILE A 71 1.00 -5.51 10.61
N PHE A 72 -0.10 -5.38 11.36
CA PHE A 72 -0.56 -4.09 11.88
C PHE A 72 0.40 -3.51 12.92
N TYR A 73 0.98 -4.34 13.78
CA TYR A 73 2.04 -3.91 14.69
C TYR A 73 3.22 -3.31 13.90
N GLN A 74 3.68 -4.01 12.86
CA GLN A 74 4.80 -3.57 12.03
C GLN A 74 4.48 -2.29 11.25
N LEU A 75 3.25 -2.14 10.75
CA LEU A 75 2.78 -0.90 10.13
C LEU A 75 2.80 0.28 11.11
N GLY A 76 2.37 0.07 12.36
CA GLY A 76 2.45 1.10 13.39
C GLY A 76 3.89 1.55 13.68
N VAL A 77 4.84 0.60 13.73
CA VAL A 77 6.27 0.93 13.88
C VAL A 77 6.78 1.74 12.68
N ARG A 78 6.48 1.30 11.44
CA ARG A 78 6.84 2.02 10.21
C ARG A 78 6.32 3.46 10.20
N GLU A 79 5.10 3.68 10.65
CA GLU A 79 4.52 5.03 10.71
C GLU A 79 5.17 5.91 11.77
N SER A 80 5.57 5.31 12.90
CA SER A 80 6.25 6.05 13.98
C SER A 80 7.62 6.59 13.56
N VAL A 81 8.27 5.97 12.57
CA VAL A 81 9.52 6.46 11.95
C VAL A 81 9.27 7.36 10.73
N GLY A 82 8.02 7.79 10.52
CA GLY A 82 7.64 8.77 9.50
C GLY A 82 7.32 8.19 8.13
N MET A 83 7.39 6.87 7.95
CA MET A 83 7.05 6.23 6.67
C MET A 83 5.56 5.92 6.61
N LYS A 84 4.80 6.77 5.89
CA LYS A 84 3.33 6.80 5.93
C LYS A 84 2.66 6.27 4.66
N GLN A 85 3.42 6.10 3.58
CA GLN A 85 2.92 5.64 2.30
C GLN A 85 2.70 4.12 2.36
N ASN A 86 1.49 3.74 2.77
CA ASN A 86 1.03 2.37 2.95
C ASN A 86 -0.27 2.17 2.15
N MET A 87 -0.40 1.07 1.43
CA MET A 87 -1.70 0.62 0.89
C MET A 87 -1.97 -0.81 1.33
N ILE A 88 -3.15 -0.99 1.92
CA ILE A 88 -3.61 -2.29 2.39
C ILE A 88 -4.49 -2.93 1.33
N LEU A 89 -4.18 -4.18 1.01
CA LEU A 89 -4.90 -5.01 0.05
C LEU A 89 -5.58 -6.17 0.79
N CYS A 90 -6.82 -6.47 0.42
CA CYS A 90 -7.53 -7.64 0.93
C CYS A 90 -8.27 -8.35 -0.21
N ASN A 91 -8.07 -9.65 -0.33
CA ASN A 91 -8.85 -10.47 -1.24
C ASN A 91 -10.29 -10.56 -0.72
N ASP A 92 -11.23 -10.11 -1.54
CA ASP A 92 -12.65 -10.13 -1.26
C ASP A 92 -13.23 -11.52 -1.52
N HIS A 93 -13.20 -12.34 -0.47
CA HIS A 93 -13.70 -13.71 -0.51
C HIS A 93 -14.83 -13.94 0.50
N ALA A 94 -14.82 -13.25 1.63
CA ALA A 94 -15.78 -13.45 2.70
C ALA A 94 -16.56 -12.16 2.95
N SER A 95 -17.88 -12.27 2.95
CA SER A 95 -18.76 -11.18 3.33
C SER A 95 -18.37 -10.63 4.71
N GLY A 96 -18.46 -9.31 4.86
CA GLY A 96 -18.19 -8.59 6.10
C GLY A 96 -16.71 -8.47 6.51
N GLU A 97 -15.79 -9.26 5.92
CA GLU A 97 -14.38 -9.25 6.31
C GLU A 97 -13.70 -7.91 6.03
N ALA A 98 -13.92 -7.35 4.83
CA ALA A 98 -13.44 -6.02 4.46
C ALA A 98 -13.93 -4.94 5.44
N TYR A 99 -15.19 -5.04 5.88
CA TYR A 99 -15.77 -4.11 6.83
C TYR A 99 -15.14 -4.25 8.23
N SER A 100 -14.96 -5.48 8.72
CA SER A 100 -14.27 -5.72 9.99
C SER A 100 -12.84 -5.17 10.01
N ILE A 101 -12.10 -5.37 8.92
CA ILE A 101 -10.75 -4.81 8.75
C ILE A 101 -10.80 -3.28 8.78
N LYS A 102 -11.72 -2.68 8.04
CA LYS A 102 -11.85 -1.21 7.96
C LYS A 102 -12.18 -0.59 9.32
N ILE A 103 -13.00 -1.25 10.13
CA ILE A 103 -13.26 -0.83 11.53
C ILE A 103 -12.02 -0.96 12.39
N ALA A 104 -11.31 -2.09 12.29
CA ALA A 104 -10.13 -2.34 13.10
C ALA A 104 -8.97 -1.38 12.80
N CYS A 105 -8.91 -0.86 11.58
CA CYS A 105 -7.78 -0.09 11.06
C CYS A 105 -8.23 1.09 10.18
N PRO A 106 -8.92 2.10 10.74
CA PRO A 106 -9.50 3.19 9.97
C PRO A 106 -8.46 4.14 9.38
N SER A 107 -7.23 4.12 9.90
CA SER A 107 -6.12 4.98 9.48
C SER A 107 -5.52 4.61 8.12
N TYR A 108 -5.75 3.37 7.66
CA TYR A 108 -5.13 2.87 6.44
C TYR A 108 -6.13 2.79 5.28
N PRO A 109 -5.76 3.24 4.07
CA PRO A 109 -6.60 3.04 2.90
C PRO A 109 -6.66 1.55 2.54
N LEU A 110 -7.81 0.93 2.81
CA LEU A 110 -8.12 -0.44 2.42
C LEU A 110 -8.61 -0.47 0.97
N THR A 111 -7.97 -1.30 0.14
CA THR A 111 -8.43 -1.65 -1.21
C THR A 111 -8.73 -3.14 -1.25
N THR A 112 -9.97 -3.49 -1.55
CA THR A 112 -10.39 -4.88 -1.70
C THR A 112 -10.39 -5.27 -3.18
N TYR A 113 -10.09 -6.54 -3.45
CA TYR A 113 -9.97 -7.03 -4.82
C TYR A 113 -10.46 -8.47 -4.97
N LYS A 114 -10.91 -8.80 -6.17
CA LYS A 114 -11.15 -10.19 -6.59
C LYS A 114 -10.80 -10.39 -8.06
N VAL A 115 -10.72 -11.63 -8.49
CA VAL A 115 -10.69 -11.97 -9.91
C VAL A 115 -12.10 -12.28 -10.36
N ASN A 116 -12.59 -11.54 -11.36
CA ASN A 116 -13.93 -11.75 -11.91
C ASN A 116 -13.99 -12.96 -12.84
N GLU A 117 -15.17 -13.28 -13.37
CA GLU A 117 -15.39 -14.42 -14.26
C GLU A 117 -14.57 -14.35 -15.56
N ALA A 118 -14.20 -13.14 -16.00
CA ALA A 118 -13.33 -12.93 -17.15
C ALA A 118 -11.84 -13.11 -16.84
N GLY A 119 -11.47 -13.49 -15.60
CA GLY A 119 -10.08 -13.66 -15.18
C GLY A 119 -9.35 -12.35 -14.91
N VAL A 120 -10.06 -11.22 -14.86
CA VAL A 120 -9.47 -9.89 -14.63
C VAL A 120 -9.50 -9.55 -13.14
N CYS A 121 -8.38 -9.06 -12.62
CA CYS A 121 -8.31 -8.60 -11.24
C CYS A 121 -8.90 -7.19 -11.11
N VAL A 122 -10.03 -7.08 -10.40
CA VAL A 122 -10.81 -5.86 -10.24
C VAL A 122 -10.89 -5.43 -8.78
N VAL A 123 -11.03 -4.13 -8.56
CA VAL A 123 -11.30 -3.58 -7.22
C VAL A 123 -12.76 -3.88 -6.87
N THR A 124 -13.04 -4.23 -5.62
CA THR A 124 -14.40 -4.35 -5.12
C THR A 124 -14.74 -3.17 -4.24
N GLU A 125 -16.00 -2.73 -4.29
CA GLU A 125 -16.49 -1.65 -3.45
C GLU A 125 -17.37 -2.25 -2.35
N THR A 126 -17.01 -2.01 -1.09
CA THR A 126 -17.93 -2.20 0.03
C THR A 126 -18.95 -1.07 0.02
N LEU A 127 -20.20 -1.38 -0.34
CA LEU A 127 -21.33 -0.48 -0.15
C LEU A 127 -21.42 -0.17 1.36
N GLY A 128 -21.29 1.11 1.72
CA GLY A 128 -21.41 1.55 3.10
C GLY A 128 -22.81 1.26 3.64
N MET A 129 -22.88 0.65 4.83
CA MET A 129 -24.08 0.50 5.68
C MET A 129 -25.42 0.40 4.91
N ALA A 130 -25.65 -0.71 4.23
CA ALA A 130 -27.00 -1.20 3.99
C ALA A 130 -27.14 -2.54 4.71
N ILE A 131 -27.89 -2.55 5.80
CA ILE A 131 -28.19 -3.71 6.68
C ILE A 131 -29.01 -4.79 5.93
N VAL A 132 -29.10 -4.75 4.59
CA VAL A 132 -30.05 -5.56 3.81
C VAL A 132 -29.43 -6.23 2.56
N SER A 133 -28.16 -6.00 2.24
CA SER A 133 -27.44 -6.88 1.31
C SER A 133 -25.93 -6.80 1.54
N GLU A 134 -25.38 -7.89 2.04
CA GLU A 134 -23.95 -8.14 2.23
C GLU A 134 -23.24 -8.43 0.89
N GLU A 135 -23.65 -7.77 -0.19
CA GLU A 135 -23.14 -8.03 -1.54
C GLU A 135 -22.05 -7.02 -1.89
N THR A 136 -20.84 -7.53 -2.17
CA THR A 136 -19.74 -6.71 -2.69
C THR A 136 -19.90 -6.53 -4.19
N VAL A 137 -19.91 -5.26 -4.63
CA VAL A 137 -20.09 -4.92 -6.04
C VAL A 137 -18.73 -4.78 -6.71
N GLU A 138 -18.60 -5.35 -7.92
CA GLU A 138 -17.41 -5.15 -8.75
C GLU A 138 -17.34 -3.70 -9.21
N SER A 139 -16.23 -3.04 -8.91
CA SER A 139 -15.94 -1.75 -9.52
C SER A 139 -15.56 -1.95 -10.98
N LYS A 140 -15.86 -0.95 -11.82
CA LYS A 140 -15.33 -0.89 -13.19
C LYS A 140 -13.80 -0.68 -13.23
N GLN A 141 -13.19 -0.37 -12.08
CA GLN A 141 -11.76 -0.13 -11.95
C GLN A 141 -10.97 -1.45 -11.78
N THR A 142 -9.96 -1.65 -12.62
CA THR A 142 -9.01 -2.74 -12.46
C THR A 142 -8.07 -2.48 -11.28
N LEU A 143 -7.61 -3.54 -10.62
CA LEU A 143 -6.63 -3.42 -9.53
C LEU A 143 -5.35 -2.74 -10.02
N PHE A 144 -4.90 -3.08 -11.24
CA PHE A 144 -3.77 -2.42 -11.90
C PHE A 144 -3.93 -0.90 -11.97
N ALA A 145 -5.09 -0.40 -12.44
CA ALA A 145 -5.31 1.03 -12.58
C ALA A 145 -5.29 1.74 -11.21
N LYS A 146 -5.83 1.10 -10.17
CA LYS A 146 -5.79 1.62 -8.80
C LYS A 146 -4.36 1.68 -8.25
N LEU A 147 -3.60 0.59 -8.41
CA LEU A 147 -2.22 0.48 -7.96
C LEU A 147 -1.31 1.49 -8.67
N LYS A 148 -1.40 1.55 -10.01
CA LYS A 148 -0.62 2.50 -10.81
C LYS A 148 -0.85 3.93 -10.35
N ARG A 149 -2.11 4.34 -10.17
CA ARG A 149 -2.46 5.68 -9.70
C ARG A 149 -1.89 5.96 -8.31
N PHE A 150 -2.03 5.02 -7.37
CA PHE A 150 -1.47 5.17 -6.04
C PHE A 150 0.05 5.37 -6.06
N LEU A 151 0.79 4.56 -6.83
CA LEU A 151 2.24 4.70 -6.96
C LEU A 151 2.65 6.04 -7.60
N GLN A 152 1.92 6.49 -8.63
CA GLN A 152 2.15 7.80 -9.25
C GLN A 152 1.88 8.96 -8.29
N ASP A 153 0.80 8.87 -7.50
CA ASP A 153 0.46 9.91 -6.51
C ASP A 153 1.55 10.00 -5.43
N VAL A 154 2.09 8.86 -4.98
CA VAL A 154 3.23 8.84 -4.05
C VAL A 154 4.47 9.48 -4.68
N GLU A 155 4.82 9.14 -5.92
CA GLU A 155 5.96 9.74 -6.61
C GLU A 155 5.85 11.27 -6.67
N VAL A 156 4.66 11.79 -6.97
CA VAL A 156 4.39 13.24 -6.99
C VAL A 156 4.55 13.86 -5.61
N GLN A 157 3.98 13.25 -4.57
CA GLN A 157 4.08 13.72 -3.19
C GLN A 157 5.53 13.75 -2.71
N THR A 158 6.30 12.69 -2.96
CA THR A 158 7.71 12.60 -2.58
C THR A 158 8.54 13.69 -3.28
N LYS A 159 8.33 13.91 -4.59
CA LYS A 159 9.00 15.00 -5.32
C LYS A 159 8.65 16.38 -4.79
N ALA A 160 7.37 16.62 -4.47
CA ALA A 160 6.92 17.89 -3.90
C ALA A 160 7.57 18.14 -2.54
N HIS A 161 7.57 17.14 -1.66
CA HIS A 161 8.18 17.23 -0.34
C HIS A 161 9.71 17.44 -0.40
N MET A 162 10.41 16.72 -1.29
CA MET A 162 11.85 16.95 -1.50
C MET A 162 12.16 18.37 -1.98
N ARG A 163 11.34 18.89 -2.92
CA ARG A 163 11.49 20.25 -3.41
C ARG A 163 11.26 21.28 -2.31
N GLU A 164 10.23 21.12 -1.49
CA GLU A 164 9.94 22.02 -0.38
C GLU A 164 11.07 22.01 0.66
N ARG A 165 11.54 20.83 1.05
CA ARG A 165 12.66 20.68 1.98
C ARG A 165 13.93 21.37 1.47
N PHE A 166 14.27 21.16 0.19
CA PHE A 166 15.39 21.85 -0.43
C PHE A 166 15.25 23.38 -0.38
N LEU A 167 14.05 23.92 -0.66
CA LEU A 167 13.78 25.36 -0.60
C LEU A 167 13.84 25.92 0.82
N VAL A 168 13.48 25.13 1.83
CA VAL A 168 13.63 25.50 3.24
C VAL A 168 15.11 25.53 3.63
N ASP A 169 15.87 24.50 3.26
CA ASP A 169 17.30 24.41 3.56
C ASP A 169 18.09 25.53 2.85
N LEU A 170 17.74 25.87 1.60
CA LEU A 170 18.33 26.99 0.87
C LEU A 170 18.07 28.34 1.55
N ARG A 171 16.86 28.57 2.07
CA ARG A 171 16.52 29.80 2.81
C ARG A 171 17.33 29.92 4.09
N LYS A 172 17.43 28.82 4.86
CA LYS A 172 18.25 28.77 6.08
C LYS A 172 19.73 29.02 5.80
N ALA A 173 20.27 28.44 4.72
CA ALA A 173 21.66 28.65 4.34
C ALA A 173 21.95 30.13 4.04
N ARG A 174 21.03 30.84 3.37
CA ARG A 174 21.16 32.27 3.09
C ARG A 174 21.12 33.15 4.35
N GLU A 175 20.40 32.71 5.38
CA GLU A 175 20.34 33.41 6.68
C GLU A 175 21.61 33.19 7.51
N ILE A 176 22.25 32.02 7.39
CA ILE A 176 23.46 31.64 8.15
C ILE A 176 24.73 32.22 7.51
N TYR A 177 24.74 32.35 6.18
CA TYR A 177 25.83 32.94 5.42
C TYR A 177 25.34 34.20 4.70
N PRO A 178 25.14 35.33 5.42
CA PRO A 178 24.93 36.61 4.77
C PRO A 178 26.15 36.96 3.92
N ASP A 179 25.94 37.61 2.77
CA ASP A 179 27.02 37.98 1.87
C ASP A 179 28.09 38.81 2.61
N PRO A 180 29.38 38.49 2.51
CA PRO A 180 30.44 39.24 3.16
C PRO A 180 30.54 40.71 2.69
N GLU A 181 29.85 41.09 1.60
CA GLU A 181 29.86 42.46 1.07
C GLU A 181 29.02 43.45 1.88
N GLU A 182 28.19 43.01 2.83
CA GLU A 182 27.35 43.91 3.64
C GLU A 182 28.11 44.59 4.82
N TYR A 183 29.35 44.18 5.11
CA TYR A 183 30.19 44.77 6.16
C TYR A 183 31.22 45.81 5.66
N ALA A 184 31.28 46.10 4.36
CA ALA A 184 32.27 47.03 3.79
C ALA A 184 31.77 48.48 3.60
N LYS A 185 30.62 48.84 4.18
CA LYS A 185 30.12 50.23 4.22
C LYS A 185 29.77 50.64 5.66
N GLY A 186 30.79 50.75 6.50
CA GLY A 186 30.74 51.35 7.83
C GLY A 186 31.99 52.17 8.06
#